data_AF-A0A352Z0J9-F1
#
_entry.id   AF-A0A352Z0J9-F1
#
_cell.length_a   1.000
_cell.length_b   1.000
_cell.length_c   1.000
_cell.angle_alpha   90.00
_cell.angle_beta   90.00
_cell.angle_gamma   90.00
#
_symmetry.space_group_name_H-M   'P 1'
#
loop_
_entity.id
_entity.type
_entity.pdbx_description
1 polymer ?
#
loop_
_entity_poly.entity_id
_entity_poly.type
_entity_poly.pdbx_seq_one_letter_code
_entity_poly.pdbx_strand_id
1 'polypeptide(L)'
;MDIFSSHPLYRKHDLDSAMSSMWAFYKNRFIVLFISSFIMSLGIQLFTLMFDFSEFMNLTDPMEMLNKLRGMIWPMAAISLVSLLCITILHYYVIFNPVDNEVTIFISAYKSLRYYIPYLIIMVLFSVFASLALIFGLFVLVIGVVFAMLYIMTIYLFFMPILMIEGPDIANAISRTFTLAHRGFWSNIGWVAVFFVIILIASMILNALIMIPFTGSYIKSLTDPDEALNAMNFMQNPLYITLSAMASALFYPLIPILGTILYFNGKAREEQVNISDQDLTTLP
;
A
#
# COMPACT_ATOMS: atom_id res chain seq x y z
N MET A 1 -14.84 -3.11 -27.09
CA MET A 1 -15.12 -3.28 -25.65
C MET A 1 -13.80 -3.29 -24.92
N ASP A 2 -13.66 -2.49 -23.88
CA ASP A 2 -12.47 -2.47 -23.04
C ASP A 2 -12.28 -3.85 -22.38
N ILE A 3 -11.09 -4.45 -22.49
CA ILE A 3 -10.79 -5.80 -21.98
C ILE A 3 -11.07 -5.88 -20.48
N PHE A 4 -10.97 -4.76 -19.77
CA PHE A 4 -11.21 -4.68 -18.32
C PHE A 4 -12.68 -4.64 -17.93
N SER A 5 -13.62 -4.49 -18.87
CA SER A 5 -15.06 -4.52 -18.57
C SER A 5 -15.54 -5.87 -18.00
N SER A 6 -14.82 -6.96 -18.28
CA SER A 6 -15.07 -8.29 -17.72
C SER A 6 -14.37 -8.56 -16.40
N HIS A 7 -13.56 -7.62 -15.90
CA HIS A 7 -12.79 -7.80 -14.68
C HIS A 7 -13.73 -7.89 -13.46
N PRO A 8 -13.52 -8.82 -12.50
CA PRO A 8 -14.46 -9.04 -11.38
C PRO A 8 -14.59 -7.86 -10.41
N LEU A 9 -13.61 -6.96 -10.39
CA LEU A 9 -13.63 -5.70 -9.64
C LEU A 9 -14.21 -4.52 -10.44
N TYR A 10 -14.58 -4.74 -11.72
CA TYR A 10 -15.12 -3.71 -12.59
C TYR A 10 -16.62 -3.53 -12.38
N ARG A 11 -17.00 -2.68 -11.42
CA ARG A 11 -18.39 -2.28 -11.21
C ARG A 11 -18.51 -0.98 -10.44
N LYS A 12 -19.71 -0.41 -10.41
CA LYS A 12 -20.07 0.62 -9.44
C LYS A 12 -20.09 0.00 -8.05
N HIS A 13 -19.43 0.65 -7.11
CA HIS A 13 -19.36 0.23 -5.73
C HIS A 13 -19.99 1.28 -4.80
N ASP A 14 -20.58 0.78 -3.74
CA ASP A 14 -20.72 1.40 -2.43
C ASP A 14 -19.67 0.79 -1.46
N LEU A 15 -19.63 1.23 -0.20
CA LEU A 15 -18.65 0.74 0.77
C LEU A 15 -18.76 -0.78 0.99
N ASP A 16 -19.99 -1.29 1.16
CA ASP A 16 -20.22 -2.70 1.48
C ASP A 16 -19.89 -3.62 0.30
N SER A 17 -20.29 -3.22 -0.90
CA SER A 17 -19.95 -3.94 -2.14
C SER A 17 -18.47 -3.84 -2.48
N ALA A 18 -17.77 -2.75 -2.11
CA ALA A 18 -16.31 -2.64 -2.24
C ALA A 18 -15.59 -3.62 -1.30
N MET A 19 -15.96 -3.63 -0.01
CA MET A 19 -15.35 -4.51 0.99
C MET A 19 -15.64 -5.98 0.71
N SER A 20 -16.88 -6.32 0.34
CA SER A 20 -17.25 -7.69 -0.03
C SER A 20 -16.55 -8.15 -1.32
N SER A 21 -16.42 -7.30 -2.34
CA SER A 21 -15.64 -7.63 -3.54
C SER A 21 -14.16 -7.82 -3.25
N MET A 22 -13.58 -6.95 -2.43
CA MET A 22 -12.19 -7.07 -2.00
C MET A 22 -11.96 -8.40 -1.29
N TRP A 23 -12.82 -8.74 -0.33
CA TRP A 23 -12.73 -10.01 0.39
C TRP A 23 -12.93 -11.22 -0.52
N ALA A 24 -13.93 -11.21 -1.38
CA ALA A 24 -14.19 -12.29 -2.33
C ALA A 24 -13.00 -12.49 -3.29
N PHE A 25 -12.44 -11.39 -3.81
CA PHE A 25 -11.28 -11.43 -4.69
C PHE A 25 -10.05 -12.00 -3.97
N TYR A 26 -9.78 -11.49 -2.76
CA TYR A 26 -8.66 -11.93 -1.94
C TYR A 26 -8.78 -13.42 -1.58
N LYS A 27 -9.95 -13.87 -1.11
CA LYS A 27 -10.21 -15.26 -0.76
C LYS A 27 -10.01 -16.21 -1.93
N ASN A 28 -10.53 -15.85 -3.12
CA ASN A 28 -10.43 -16.69 -4.31
C ASN A 28 -8.99 -16.86 -4.82
N ARG A 29 -8.09 -15.90 -4.51
CA ARG A 29 -6.68 -15.91 -4.92
C ARG A 29 -5.71 -15.97 -3.74
N PHE A 30 -6.20 -16.40 -2.58
CA PHE A 30 -5.48 -16.25 -1.31
C PHE A 30 -4.10 -16.88 -1.36
N ILE A 31 -3.99 -18.12 -1.83
CA ILE A 31 -2.71 -18.86 -1.84
C ILE A 31 -1.64 -18.11 -2.62
N VAL A 32 -1.96 -17.65 -3.84
CA VAL A 32 -0.98 -16.97 -4.70
C VAL A 32 -0.60 -15.61 -4.13
N LEU A 33 -1.58 -14.82 -3.69
CA LEU A 33 -1.36 -13.48 -3.13
C LEU A 33 -0.60 -13.54 -1.80
N PHE A 34 -0.93 -14.51 -0.94
CA PHE A 34 -0.28 -14.73 0.35
C PHE A 34 1.17 -15.20 0.17
N ILE A 35 1.42 -16.25 -0.62
CA ILE A 35 2.78 -16.80 -0.79
C ILE A 35 3.69 -15.76 -1.45
N SER A 36 3.24 -15.07 -2.49
CA SER A 36 4.03 -14.03 -3.15
C SER A 36 4.36 -12.88 -2.19
N SER A 37 3.37 -12.40 -1.43
CA SER A 37 3.57 -11.34 -0.44
C SER A 37 4.44 -11.78 0.73
N PHE A 38 4.38 -13.06 1.12
CA PHE A 38 5.23 -13.63 2.15
C PHE A 38 6.68 -13.65 1.72
N ILE A 39 6.98 -14.12 0.50
CA ILE A 39 8.34 -14.11 -0.05
C ILE A 39 8.86 -12.66 -0.16
N MET A 40 8.03 -11.74 -0.65
CA MET A 40 8.38 -10.32 -0.76
C MET A 40 8.64 -9.69 0.61
N SER A 41 7.75 -9.88 1.58
CA SER A 41 7.89 -9.35 2.93
C SER A 41 9.10 -9.94 3.65
N LEU A 42 9.34 -11.25 3.51
CA LEU A 42 10.50 -11.91 4.08
C LEU A 42 11.78 -11.34 3.47
N GLY A 43 11.81 -11.16 2.14
CA GLY A 43 12.93 -10.52 1.45
C GLY A 43 13.20 -9.10 1.95
N ILE A 44 12.16 -8.28 2.14
CA ILE A 44 12.28 -6.93 2.71
C ILE A 44 12.84 -6.97 4.13
N GLN A 45 12.35 -7.88 4.97
CA GLN A 45 12.82 -8.02 6.35
C GLN A 45 14.28 -8.47 6.42
N LEU A 46 14.65 -9.50 5.65
CA LEU A 46 16.05 -9.95 5.55
C LEU A 46 16.97 -8.86 5.01
N PHE A 47 16.50 -8.08 4.05
CA PHE A 47 17.25 -6.94 3.54
C PHE A 47 17.40 -5.84 4.60
N THR A 48 16.39 -5.62 5.43
CA THR A 48 16.42 -4.65 6.54
C THR A 48 17.45 -5.07 7.61
N LEU A 49 17.62 -6.37 7.87
CA LEU A 49 18.64 -6.87 8.81
C LEU A 49 20.08 -6.59 8.39
N MET A 50 20.33 -6.27 7.11
CA MET A 50 21.67 -5.87 6.65
C MET A 50 22.08 -4.50 7.17
N PHE A 51 21.17 -3.74 7.78
CA PHE A 51 21.43 -2.42 8.32
C PHE A 51 21.34 -2.42 9.84
N ASP A 52 22.31 -1.77 10.49
CA ASP A 52 22.35 -1.68 11.95
C ASP A 52 21.48 -0.51 12.44
N PHE A 53 20.28 -0.83 12.92
CA PHE A 53 19.39 0.13 13.56
C PHE A 53 19.59 0.20 15.08
N SER A 54 20.41 -0.69 15.68
CA SER A 54 20.58 -0.76 17.13
C SER A 54 21.25 0.49 17.70
N GLU A 55 22.12 1.11 16.89
CA GLU A 55 22.81 2.35 17.25
C GLU A 55 21.87 3.53 17.54
N PHE A 56 20.64 3.54 17.01
CA PHE A 56 19.69 4.64 17.24
C PHE A 56 19.08 4.63 18.64
N MET A 57 18.99 3.47 19.28
CA MET A 57 18.35 3.35 20.60
C MET A 57 19.20 3.93 21.73
N ASN A 58 20.51 4.06 21.50
CA ASN A 58 21.45 4.59 22.49
C ASN A 58 21.77 6.08 22.30
N LEU A 59 21.24 6.71 21.24
CA LEU A 59 21.48 8.13 20.97
C LEU A 59 20.49 9.00 21.72
N THR A 60 21.02 9.84 22.61
CA THR A 60 20.25 10.85 23.35
C THR A 60 20.44 12.26 22.80
N ASP A 61 21.53 12.53 22.07
CA ASP A 61 21.78 13.81 21.40
C ASP A 61 21.01 13.91 20.07
N PRO A 62 20.08 14.87 19.91
CA PRO A 62 19.34 15.10 18.68
C PRO A 62 20.22 15.36 17.45
N MET A 63 21.36 16.04 17.61
CA MET A 63 22.26 16.36 16.50
C MET A 63 23.02 15.14 16.00
N GLU A 64 23.45 14.28 16.92
CA GLU A 64 24.09 13.02 16.58
C GLU A 64 23.10 12.06 15.90
N MET A 65 21.86 11.99 16.41
CA MET A 65 20.78 11.24 15.80
C MET A 65 20.51 11.69 14.36
N LEU A 66 20.45 13.00 14.11
CA LEU A 66 20.24 13.54 12.76
C LEU A 66 21.38 13.19 11.79
N ASN A 67 22.63 13.24 12.26
CA ASN A 67 23.78 12.85 11.45
C ASN A 67 23.75 11.35 11.10
N LYS A 68 23.37 10.48 12.05
CA LYS A 68 23.20 9.05 11.74
C LYS A 68 22.04 8.79 10.79
N LEU A 69 20.88 9.45 10.99
CA LEU A 69 19.74 9.36 10.07
C LEU A 69 20.15 9.76 8.65
N ARG A 70 20.96 10.81 8.50
CA ARG A 70 21.49 11.23 7.19
C ARG A 70 22.36 10.15 6.53
N GLY A 71 23.17 9.44 7.32
CA GLY A 71 23.95 8.29 6.84
C GLY A 71 23.08 7.12 6.37
N MET A 72 21.88 6.97 6.93
CA MET A 72 20.93 5.90 6.58
C MET A 72 20.02 6.19 5.37
N ILE A 73 20.09 7.38 4.78
CA ILE A 73 19.22 7.75 3.65
C ILE A 73 19.31 6.71 2.52
N TRP A 74 20.53 6.25 2.19
CA TRP A 74 20.73 5.26 1.13
C TRP A 74 20.14 3.88 1.45
N PRO A 75 20.42 3.27 2.63
CA PRO A 75 19.69 2.10 3.12
C PRO A 75 18.17 2.21 3.03
N MET A 76 17.61 3.29 3.56
CA MET A 76 16.16 3.50 3.60
C MET A 76 15.58 3.66 2.19
N ALA A 77 16.30 4.38 1.31
CA ALA A 77 15.93 4.49 -0.10
C ALA A 77 15.94 3.11 -0.78
N ALA A 78 16.98 2.30 -0.57
CA ALA A 78 17.06 0.96 -1.15
C ALA A 78 15.90 0.06 -0.69
N ILE A 79 15.59 0.02 0.61
CA ILE A 79 14.45 -0.73 1.14
C ILE A 79 13.14 -0.24 0.52
N SER A 80 12.97 1.09 0.43
CA SER A 80 11.78 1.71 -0.15
C SER A 80 11.61 1.36 -1.63
N LEU A 81 12.70 1.32 -2.41
CA LEU A 81 12.71 0.92 -3.82
C LEU A 81 12.31 -0.55 -3.98
N VAL A 82 12.87 -1.45 -3.16
CA VAL A 82 12.49 -2.86 -3.17
C VAL A 82 11.01 -3.04 -2.80
N SER A 83 10.55 -2.35 -1.77
CA SER A 83 9.13 -2.36 -1.37
C SER A 83 8.21 -1.84 -2.48
N LEU A 84 8.62 -0.75 -3.14
CA LEU A 84 7.93 -0.17 -4.29
C LEU A 84 7.83 -1.17 -5.45
N LEU A 85 8.89 -1.94 -5.69
CA LEU A 85 8.90 -2.97 -6.72
C LEU A 85 7.89 -4.07 -6.36
N CYS A 86 7.93 -4.59 -5.13
CA CYS A 86 6.99 -5.62 -4.65
C CYS A 86 5.52 -5.19 -4.82
N ILE A 87 5.17 -3.98 -4.41
CA ILE A 87 3.79 -3.48 -4.53
C ILE A 87 3.39 -3.29 -6.00
N THR A 88 4.33 -2.91 -6.87
CA THR A 88 4.10 -2.77 -8.32
C THR A 88 3.82 -4.12 -8.97
N ILE A 89 4.55 -5.18 -8.56
CA ILE A 89 4.32 -6.56 -9.02
C ILE A 89 2.91 -7.03 -8.62
N LEU A 90 2.52 -6.79 -7.37
CA LEU A 90 1.20 -7.19 -6.88
C LEU A 90 0.07 -6.43 -7.58
N HIS A 91 0.21 -5.12 -7.83
CA HIS A 91 -0.76 -4.36 -8.62
C HIS A 91 -0.94 -4.96 -10.01
N TYR A 92 0.16 -5.28 -10.70
CA TYR A 92 0.09 -5.88 -12.03
C TYR A 92 -0.66 -7.21 -12.01
N TYR A 93 -0.32 -8.08 -11.05
CA TYR A 93 -1.01 -9.36 -10.90
C TYR A 93 -2.51 -9.18 -10.64
N VAL A 94 -2.88 -8.29 -9.71
CA VAL A 94 -4.28 -8.04 -9.34
C VAL A 94 -5.10 -7.53 -10.54
N ILE A 95 -4.52 -6.68 -11.39
CA ILE A 95 -5.21 -6.08 -12.53
C ILE A 95 -5.32 -7.05 -13.72
N PHE A 96 -4.25 -7.78 -14.04
CA PHE A 96 -4.16 -8.52 -15.29
C PHE A 96 -4.47 -10.02 -15.17
N ASN A 97 -4.18 -10.67 -14.04
CA ASN A 97 -4.49 -12.10 -13.88
C ASN A 97 -5.98 -12.45 -14.08
N PRO A 98 -6.96 -11.64 -13.64
CA PRO A 98 -8.37 -11.98 -13.81
C PRO A 98 -8.89 -11.88 -15.25
N VAL A 99 -8.20 -11.12 -16.11
CA VAL A 99 -8.55 -10.94 -17.53
C VAL A 99 -7.67 -11.78 -18.46
N ASP A 100 -6.48 -12.17 -18.00
CA ASP A 100 -5.54 -13.02 -18.71
C ASP A 100 -4.95 -14.08 -17.76
N ASN A 101 -5.43 -15.32 -17.92
CA ASN A 101 -5.01 -16.47 -17.10
C ASN A 101 -3.53 -16.84 -17.31
N GLU A 102 -2.88 -16.39 -18.38
CA GLU A 102 -1.46 -16.62 -18.60
C GLU A 102 -0.60 -15.75 -17.66
N VAL A 103 -1.17 -14.68 -17.08
CA VAL A 103 -0.43 -13.78 -16.18
C VAL A 103 -0.23 -14.42 -14.80
N THR A 104 1.00 -14.87 -14.57
CA THR A 104 1.49 -15.34 -13.26
C THR A 104 2.24 -14.24 -12.50
N ILE A 105 2.61 -14.49 -11.24
CA ILE A 105 3.44 -13.56 -10.44
C ILE A 105 4.80 -13.31 -11.10
N PHE A 106 5.40 -14.30 -11.77
CA PHE A 106 6.68 -14.13 -12.47
C PHE A 106 6.55 -13.26 -13.71
N ILE A 107 5.49 -13.44 -14.49
CA ILE A 107 5.19 -12.58 -15.63
C ILE A 107 4.89 -11.16 -15.14
N SER A 108 4.18 -11.04 -14.02
CA SER A 108 3.92 -9.76 -13.36
C SER A 108 5.22 -9.08 -12.92
N ALA A 109 6.20 -9.84 -12.42
CA ALA A 109 7.51 -9.31 -12.03
C ALA A 109 8.21 -8.60 -13.20
N TYR A 110 8.26 -9.25 -14.37
CA TYR A 110 8.89 -8.67 -15.55
C TYR A 110 8.06 -7.54 -16.17
N LYS A 111 6.77 -7.76 -16.42
CA LYS A 111 5.92 -6.78 -17.12
C LYS A 111 5.66 -5.51 -16.28
N SER A 112 5.67 -5.62 -14.95
CA SER A 112 5.46 -4.47 -14.07
C SER A 112 6.62 -3.46 -14.06
N LEU A 113 7.84 -3.89 -14.41
CA LEU A 113 9.02 -3.01 -14.51
C LEU A 113 8.80 -1.81 -15.44
N ARG A 114 7.96 -1.98 -16.47
CA ARG A 114 7.57 -0.89 -17.38
C ARG A 114 6.92 0.29 -16.65
N TYR A 115 6.18 0.03 -15.58
CA TYR A 115 5.44 1.04 -14.81
C TYR A 115 6.21 1.54 -13.59
N TYR A 116 7.24 0.81 -13.18
CA TYR A 116 8.03 1.11 -12.00
C TYR A 116 8.70 2.50 -12.06
N ILE A 117 9.39 2.81 -13.17
CA ILE A 117 10.07 4.11 -13.34
C ILE A 117 9.06 5.27 -13.44
N PRO A 118 8.01 5.22 -14.30
CA PRO A 118 6.97 6.25 -14.30
C PRO A 118 6.35 6.49 -12.92
N TYR A 119 6.03 5.42 -12.18
CA TYR A 119 5.46 5.54 -10.85
C TYR A 119 6.43 6.17 -9.86
N LEU A 120 7.71 5.80 -9.90
CA LEU A 120 8.74 6.41 -9.06
C LEU A 120 8.88 7.92 -9.33
N ILE A 121 8.82 8.35 -10.59
CA ILE A 121 8.85 9.78 -10.93
C ILE A 121 7.64 10.50 -10.32
N ILE A 122 6.44 9.92 -10.43
CA ILE A 122 5.22 10.46 -9.81
C ILE A 122 5.38 10.54 -8.29
N MET A 123 5.88 9.49 -7.64
CA MET A 123 6.10 9.45 -6.19
C MET A 123 7.02 10.58 -5.72
N VAL A 124 8.14 10.79 -6.42
CA VAL A 124 9.09 11.88 -6.11
C VAL A 124 8.44 13.24 -6.30
N LEU A 125 7.74 13.46 -7.42
CA LEU A 125 7.05 14.72 -7.70
C LEU A 125 5.96 15.01 -6.66
N PHE A 126 5.18 13.99 -6.29
CA PHE A 126 4.12 14.09 -5.29
C PHE A 126 4.64 14.22 -3.86
N SER A 127 5.86 13.75 -3.55
CA SER A 127 6.42 13.91 -2.21
C SER A 127 6.52 15.39 -1.79
N VAL A 128 6.78 16.30 -2.74
CA VAL A 128 6.81 17.74 -2.49
C VAL A 128 5.40 18.26 -2.15
N PHE A 129 4.41 17.90 -2.95
CA PHE A 129 3.01 18.28 -2.71
C PHE A 129 2.45 17.69 -1.43
N ALA A 130 2.80 16.44 -1.12
CA ALA A 130 2.43 15.76 0.12
C ALA A 130 3.01 16.51 1.33
N SER A 131 4.27 16.91 1.27
CA SER A 131 4.92 17.71 2.32
C SER A 131 4.20 19.05 2.54
N LEU A 132 3.85 19.75 1.47
CA LEU A 132 3.07 21.00 1.55
C LEU A 132 1.67 20.77 2.14
N ALA A 133 0.97 19.73 1.70
CA ALA A 133 -0.34 19.38 2.23
C ALA A 133 -0.31 19.04 3.73
N LEU A 134 0.74 18.38 4.21
CA LEU A 134 0.93 18.13 5.64
C LEU A 134 1.19 19.42 6.43
N ILE A 135 1.97 20.35 5.87
CA ILE A 135 2.18 21.69 6.48
C ILE A 135 0.85 22.43 6.57
N PHE A 136 0.04 22.43 5.51
CA PHE A 136 -1.31 23.00 5.53
C PHE A 136 -2.23 22.29 6.53
N GLY A 137 -2.14 20.96 6.61
CA GLY A 137 -2.85 20.16 7.61
C GLY A 137 -2.50 20.57 9.03
N LEU A 138 -1.23 20.85 9.32
CA LEU A 138 -0.76 21.27 10.64
C LEU A 138 -1.37 22.61 11.07
N PHE A 139 -1.57 23.54 10.14
CA PHE A 139 -2.27 24.81 10.44
C PHE A 139 -3.73 24.61 10.85
N VAL A 140 -4.36 23.49 10.47
CA VAL A 140 -5.72 23.10 10.84
C VAL A 140 -5.72 22.08 12.00
N LEU A 141 -4.65 22.06 12.79
CA LEU A 141 -4.44 21.18 13.95
C LEU A 141 -4.44 19.68 13.56
N VAL A 142 -4.59 18.80 14.57
CA VAL A 142 -4.52 17.33 14.41
C VAL A 142 -5.50 16.80 13.35
N ILE A 143 -6.72 17.34 13.31
CA ILE A 143 -7.75 16.93 12.34
C ILE A 143 -7.29 17.22 10.91
N GLY A 144 -6.66 18.38 10.69
CA GLY A 144 -6.11 18.75 9.40
C GLY A 144 -5.01 17.81 8.90
N VAL A 145 -4.09 17.41 9.78
CA VAL A 145 -3.01 16.47 9.43
C VAL A 145 -3.56 15.09 9.07
N VAL A 146 -4.50 14.56 9.85
CA VAL A 146 -5.14 13.27 9.56
C VAL A 146 -5.89 13.30 8.23
N PHE A 147 -6.63 14.39 7.96
CA PHE A 147 -7.32 14.57 6.70
C PHE A 147 -6.36 14.67 5.52
N ALA A 148 -5.27 15.44 5.65
CA ALA A 148 -4.24 15.56 4.62
C ALA A 148 -3.59 14.20 4.32
N MET A 149 -3.26 13.40 5.34
CA MET A 149 -2.73 12.05 5.16
C MET A 149 -3.70 11.14 4.40
N LEU A 150 -4.98 11.11 4.80
CA LEU A 150 -6.00 10.31 4.11
C LEU A 150 -6.21 10.73 2.66
N TYR A 151 -6.19 12.04 2.39
CA TYR A 151 -6.28 12.57 1.03
C TYR A 151 -5.08 12.13 0.18
N ILE A 152 -3.87 12.31 0.68
CA ILE A 152 -2.63 11.90 0.00
C ILE A 152 -2.64 10.38 -0.28
N MET A 153 -3.02 9.57 0.71
CA MET A 153 -3.15 8.12 0.54
C MET A 153 -4.18 7.75 -0.55
N THR A 154 -5.33 8.43 -0.55
CA THR A 154 -6.37 8.22 -1.57
C THR A 154 -5.83 8.50 -2.96
N ILE A 155 -5.13 9.62 -3.15
CA ILE A 155 -4.49 9.98 -4.42
C ILE A 155 -3.47 8.91 -4.85
N TYR A 156 -2.62 8.45 -3.93
CA TYR A 156 -1.62 7.42 -4.25
C TYR A 156 -2.21 6.10 -4.73
N LEU A 157 -3.36 5.69 -4.19
CA LEU A 157 -4.03 4.45 -4.57
C LEU A 157 -4.54 4.43 -6.03
N PHE A 158 -4.73 5.60 -6.65
CA PHE A 158 -5.20 5.70 -8.04
C PHE A 158 -4.06 5.60 -9.07
N PHE A 159 -2.86 6.09 -8.74
CA PHE A 159 -1.78 6.20 -9.73
C PHE A 159 -1.41 4.86 -10.39
N MET A 160 -1.24 3.82 -9.59
CA MET A 160 -0.78 2.53 -10.10
C MET A 160 -1.79 1.86 -11.04
N PRO A 161 -3.08 1.72 -10.66
CA PRO A 161 -4.10 1.25 -11.59
C PRO A 161 -4.19 2.06 -12.89
N ILE A 162 -4.11 3.39 -12.80
CA ILE A 162 -4.18 4.26 -13.98
C ILE A 162 -2.98 4.04 -14.89
N LEU A 163 -1.76 4.04 -14.36
CA LEU A 163 -0.55 3.78 -15.15
C LEU A 163 -0.61 2.43 -15.87
N MET A 164 -1.15 1.41 -15.20
CA MET A 164 -1.21 0.05 -15.74
C MET A 164 -2.29 -0.13 -16.80
N ILE A 165 -3.43 0.54 -16.64
CA ILE A 165 -4.61 0.33 -17.49
C ILE A 165 -4.69 1.35 -18.62
N GLU A 166 -4.37 2.62 -18.34
CA GLU A 166 -4.42 3.71 -19.32
C GLU A 166 -3.05 3.98 -19.98
N GLY A 167 -1.99 3.39 -19.45
CA GLY A 167 -0.64 3.44 -20.03
C GLY A 167 0.35 4.27 -19.21
N PRO A 168 1.67 4.14 -19.51
CA PRO A 168 2.75 4.68 -18.68
C PRO A 168 2.99 6.19 -18.83
N ASP A 169 2.01 6.94 -19.37
CA ASP A 169 2.14 8.39 -19.53
C ASP A 169 1.89 9.11 -18.20
N ILE A 170 2.93 9.80 -17.72
CA ILE A 170 2.92 10.45 -16.40
C ILE A 170 1.89 11.58 -16.34
N ALA A 171 1.79 12.39 -17.40
CA ALA A 171 0.88 13.55 -17.42
C ALA A 171 -0.59 13.11 -17.41
N ASN A 172 -0.93 12.11 -18.24
CA ASN A 172 -2.25 11.49 -18.24
C ASN A 172 -2.54 10.85 -16.88
N ALA A 173 -1.60 10.10 -16.32
CA ALA A 173 -1.78 9.45 -15.02
C ALA A 173 -2.10 10.47 -13.91
N ILE A 174 -1.40 11.61 -13.88
CA ILE A 174 -1.66 12.69 -12.93
C ILE A 174 -3.04 13.31 -13.15
N SER A 175 -3.36 13.73 -14.37
CA SER A 175 -4.64 14.38 -14.68
C SER A 175 -5.83 13.46 -14.37
N ARG A 176 -5.75 12.20 -14.80
CA ARG A 176 -6.78 11.19 -14.58
C ARG A 176 -6.94 10.85 -13.10
N THR A 177 -5.83 10.75 -12.35
CA THR A 177 -5.87 10.52 -10.90
C THR A 177 -6.64 11.62 -10.20
N PHE A 178 -6.33 12.88 -10.46
CA PHE A 178 -7.06 13.99 -9.85
C PHE A 178 -8.54 13.98 -10.23
N THR A 179 -8.84 13.71 -11.50
CA THR A 179 -10.23 13.66 -11.97
C THR A 179 -11.02 12.57 -11.25
N LEU A 180 -10.51 11.34 -11.20
CA LEU A 180 -11.19 10.20 -10.58
C LEU A 180 -11.24 10.31 -9.05
N ALA A 181 -10.17 10.76 -8.41
CA ALA A 181 -10.13 10.90 -6.96
C ALA A 181 -11.12 11.96 -6.46
N HIS A 182 -11.29 13.07 -7.19
CA HIS A 182 -12.24 14.13 -6.83
C HIS A 182 -13.68 13.80 -7.27
N ARG A 183 -13.85 12.98 -8.30
CA ARG A 183 -15.16 12.45 -8.70
C ARG A 183 -15.63 11.43 -7.67
N GLY A 184 -16.44 11.88 -6.71
CA GLY A 184 -16.84 11.08 -5.56
C GLY A 184 -15.86 11.17 -4.39
N PHE A 185 -15.15 12.30 -4.27
CA PHE A 185 -14.17 12.62 -3.22
C PHE A 185 -14.50 12.04 -1.83
N TRP A 186 -15.67 12.37 -1.29
CA TRP A 186 -16.09 11.93 0.04
C TRP A 186 -16.25 10.41 0.16
N SER A 187 -16.73 9.76 -0.90
CA SER A 187 -16.86 8.31 -0.95
C SER A 187 -15.47 7.66 -1.01
N ASN A 188 -14.58 8.16 -1.87
CA ASN A 188 -13.23 7.62 -2.02
C ASN A 188 -12.44 7.73 -0.71
N ILE A 189 -12.41 8.92 -0.09
CA ILE A 189 -11.74 9.13 1.20
C ILE A 189 -12.38 8.29 2.30
N GLY A 190 -13.71 8.24 2.36
CA GLY A 190 -14.41 7.44 3.36
C GLY A 190 -14.06 5.95 3.30
N TRP A 191 -13.98 5.38 2.09
CA TRP A 191 -13.61 3.97 1.92
C TRP A 191 -12.15 3.71 2.31
N VAL A 192 -11.25 4.59 1.89
CA VAL A 192 -9.82 4.52 2.25
C VAL A 192 -9.65 4.62 3.76
N ALA A 193 -10.36 5.54 4.42
CA ALA A 193 -10.32 5.70 5.87
C ALA A 193 -10.79 4.43 6.60
N VAL A 194 -11.98 3.92 6.26
CA VAL A 194 -12.52 2.69 6.87
C VAL A 194 -11.58 1.50 6.67
N PHE A 195 -11.05 1.35 5.45
CA PHE A 195 -10.10 0.29 5.12
C PHE A 195 -8.83 0.34 5.99
N PHE A 196 -8.19 1.50 6.08
CA PHE A 196 -6.97 1.64 6.87
C PHE A 196 -7.22 1.49 8.37
N VAL A 197 -8.38 1.91 8.88
CA VAL A 197 -8.77 1.64 10.28
C VAL A 197 -8.89 0.14 10.54
N ILE A 198 -9.54 -0.61 9.64
CA ILE A 198 -9.66 -2.07 9.76
C ILE A 198 -8.28 -2.74 9.76
N ILE A 199 -7.41 -2.38 8.82
CA ILE A 199 -6.05 -2.93 8.75
C ILE A 199 -5.23 -2.56 9.99
N LEU A 200 -5.35 -1.32 10.48
CA LEU A 200 -4.66 -0.89 11.69
C LEU A 200 -5.06 -1.74 12.89
N ILE A 201 -6.36 -1.92 13.12
CA ILE A 201 -6.85 -2.74 14.24
C ILE A 201 -6.41 -4.20 14.08
N ALA A 202 -6.57 -4.78 12.89
CA ALA A 202 -6.20 -6.17 12.61
C ALA A 202 -4.70 -6.41 12.77
N SER A 203 -3.86 -5.48 12.28
CA SER A 203 -2.40 -5.57 12.41
C SER A 203 -1.94 -5.41 13.86
N MET A 204 -2.56 -4.53 14.65
CA MET A 204 -2.28 -4.42 16.08
C MET A 204 -2.56 -5.72 16.83
N ILE A 205 -3.73 -6.33 16.59
CA ILE A 205 -4.10 -7.60 17.21
C ILE A 205 -3.11 -8.70 16.80
N LEU A 206 -2.79 -8.80 15.51
CA LEU A 206 -1.90 -9.85 15.01
C LEU A 206 -0.46 -9.68 15.53
N ASN A 207 0.05 -8.44 15.58
CA ASN A 207 1.35 -8.15 16.15
C ASN A 207 1.41 -8.48 17.65
N ALA A 208 0.33 -8.18 18.39
CA ALA A 208 0.23 -8.58 19.80
C ALA A 208 0.29 -10.11 19.96
N LEU A 209 -0.42 -10.86 19.11
CA LEU A 209 -0.39 -12.33 19.12
C LEU A 209 0.99 -12.90 18.79
N ILE A 210 1.69 -12.32 17.82
CA ILE A 210 3.05 -12.74 17.42
C ILE A 210 4.05 -12.53 18.57
N MET A 211 3.87 -11.49 19.37
CA MET A 211 4.75 -11.20 20.50
C MET A 211 4.55 -12.14 21.70
N ILE A 212 3.39 -12.80 21.86
CA ILE A 212 3.10 -13.69 23.00
C ILE A 212 4.22 -14.71 23.29
N PRO A 213 4.68 -15.55 22.33
CA PRO A 213 5.75 -16.52 22.57
C PRO A 213 7.09 -15.89 22.97
N PHE A 214 7.28 -14.60 22.70
CA PHE A 214 8.50 -13.84 23.05
C PHE A 214 8.29 -12.93 24.28
N THR A 215 7.06 -12.77 24.78
CA THR A 215 6.75 -11.87 25.91
C THR A 215 7.37 -12.36 27.23
N GLY A 216 7.64 -13.67 27.33
CA GLY A 216 8.35 -14.26 28.46
C GLY A 216 9.77 -13.72 28.66
N SER A 217 10.46 -13.28 27.59
CA SER A 217 11.73 -12.57 27.71
C SER A 217 11.55 -11.09 28.08
N TYR A 218 10.43 -10.46 27.71
CA TYR A 218 10.14 -9.04 27.97
C TYR A 218 9.76 -8.71 29.42
N ILE A 219 8.93 -9.54 30.07
CA ILE A 219 8.58 -9.30 31.49
C ILE A 219 9.82 -9.48 32.37
N LYS A 220 10.59 -10.52 32.04
CA LYS A 220 11.88 -10.84 32.61
C LYS A 220 12.90 -9.71 32.46
N SER A 221 12.97 -9.11 31.26
CA SER A 221 13.81 -7.96 30.96
C SER A 221 13.41 -6.65 31.63
N LEU A 222 12.16 -6.51 32.09
CA LEU A 222 11.72 -5.36 32.91
C LEU A 222 12.10 -5.53 34.39
N THR A 223 12.22 -6.77 34.85
CA THR A 223 12.61 -7.10 36.23
C THR A 223 14.10 -7.31 36.41
N ASP A 224 14.83 -7.63 35.34
CA ASP A 224 16.27 -7.86 35.32
C ASP A 224 16.95 -6.93 34.29
N PRO A 225 17.73 -5.92 34.74
CA PRO A 225 18.42 -4.97 33.85
C PRO A 225 19.37 -5.63 32.85
N ASP A 226 19.93 -6.81 33.19
CA ASP A 226 20.83 -7.55 32.30
C ASP A 226 20.04 -8.31 31.20
N GLU A 227 18.77 -8.66 31.45
CA GLU A 227 17.86 -9.22 30.45
C GLU A 227 17.23 -8.12 29.57
N ALA A 228 17.16 -6.85 30.03
CA ALA A 228 16.72 -5.67 29.26
C ALA A 228 17.50 -5.48 27.96
N LEU A 229 18.83 -5.64 28.01
CA LEU A 229 19.71 -5.57 26.84
C LEU A 229 19.50 -6.79 25.90
N ASN A 230 19.08 -7.93 26.45
CA ASN A 230 18.78 -9.15 25.69
C ASN A 230 17.37 -9.17 25.08
N ALA A 231 16.47 -8.30 25.52
CA ALA A 231 15.13 -8.14 24.96
C ALA A 231 15.13 -7.64 23.50
N MET A 232 16.25 -7.14 22.99
CA MET A 232 16.36 -6.79 21.56
C MET A 232 16.67 -8.00 20.67
N ASN A 233 17.19 -9.09 21.23
CA ASN A 233 17.63 -10.26 20.45
C ASN A 233 16.46 -11.00 19.79
N PHE A 234 15.24 -10.92 20.33
CA PHE A 234 14.11 -11.61 19.68
C PHE A 234 13.70 -10.95 18.35
N MET A 235 13.98 -9.66 18.13
CA MET A 235 13.70 -9.01 16.83
C MET A 235 14.58 -9.58 15.70
N GLN A 236 15.76 -10.09 16.05
CA GLN A 236 16.65 -10.81 15.15
C GLN A 236 16.34 -12.31 15.10
N ASN A 237 15.38 -12.80 15.89
CA ASN A 237 15.02 -14.21 15.92
C ASN A 237 14.37 -14.62 14.59
N PRO A 238 14.88 -15.65 13.88
CA PRO A 238 14.32 -16.10 12.62
C PRO A 238 12.83 -16.45 12.68
N LEU A 239 12.33 -16.96 13.82
CA LEU A 239 10.91 -17.24 14.02
C LEU A 239 10.08 -15.96 14.11
N TYR A 240 10.55 -14.94 14.83
CA TYR A 240 9.86 -13.65 14.91
C TYR A 240 9.80 -12.98 13.53
N ILE A 241 10.91 -12.96 12.80
CA ILE A 241 10.99 -12.46 11.42
C ILE A 241 10.00 -13.21 10.53
N THR A 242 10.00 -14.55 10.58
CA THR A 242 9.08 -15.36 9.76
C THR A 242 7.62 -15.06 10.08
N LEU A 243 7.24 -15.00 11.36
CA LEU A 243 5.88 -14.69 11.78
C LEU A 243 5.46 -13.26 11.41
N SER A 244 6.36 -12.29 11.57
CA SER A 244 6.13 -10.90 11.16
C SER A 244 5.95 -10.77 9.64
N ALA A 245 6.73 -11.52 8.86
CA ALA A 245 6.59 -11.57 7.41
C ALA A 245 5.25 -12.21 7.00
N MET A 246 4.81 -13.27 7.69
CA MET A 246 3.49 -13.87 7.46
C MET A 246 2.36 -12.89 7.77
N ALA A 247 2.47 -12.12 8.86
CA ALA A 247 1.48 -11.08 9.19
C ALA A 247 1.41 -10.00 8.11
N SER A 248 2.55 -9.46 7.70
CA SER A 248 2.63 -8.47 6.63
C SER A 248 2.04 -9.00 5.31
N ALA A 249 2.31 -10.27 4.99
CA ALA A 249 1.80 -10.94 3.78
C ALA A 249 0.27 -11.04 3.70
N LEU A 250 -0.43 -11.03 4.84
CA LEU A 250 -1.88 -11.01 4.86
C LEU A 250 -2.43 -9.67 4.35
N PHE A 251 -1.76 -8.57 4.68
CA PHE A 251 -2.25 -7.21 4.38
C PHE A 251 -1.72 -6.63 3.07
N TYR A 252 -0.51 -7.01 2.65
CA TYR A 252 0.15 -6.47 1.45
C TYR A 252 -0.72 -6.51 0.18
N PRO A 253 -1.41 -7.61 -0.16
CA PRO A 253 -2.29 -7.66 -1.33
C PRO A 253 -3.53 -6.78 -1.25
N LEU A 254 -3.94 -6.34 -0.07
CA LEU A 254 -5.18 -5.59 0.08
C LEU A 254 -5.08 -4.19 -0.52
N ILE A 255 -3.90 -3.56 -0.44
CA ILE A 255 -3.61 -2.25 -1.04
C ILE A 255 -3.84 -2.27 -2.57
N PRO A 256 -3.22 -3.16 -3.37
CA PRO A 256 -3.44 -3.21 -4.81
C PRO A 256 -4.89 -3.56 -5.19
N ILE A 257 -5.55 -4.41 -4.39
CA ILE A 257 -6.97 -4.72 -4.61
C ILE A 257 -7.82 -3.46 -4.40
N LEU A 258 -7.61 -2.73 -3.31
CA LEU A 258 -8.35 -1.50 -3.03
C LEU A 258 -8.11 -0.44 -4.10
N GLY A 259 -6.85 -0.18 -4.49
CA GLY A 259 -6.53 0.79 -5.54
C GLY A 259 -7.24 0.46 -6.85
N THR A 260 -7.24 -0.83 -7.22
CA THR A 260 -7.93 -1.32 -8.41
C THR A 260 -9.45 -1.13 -8.31
N ILE A 261 -10.07 -1.38 -7.15
CA ILE A 261 -11.50 -1.13 -6.91
C ILE A 261 -11.83 0.36 -7.04
N LEU A 262 -11.02 1.24 -6.44
CA LEU A 262 -11.23 2.69 -6.50
C LEU A 262 -11.19 3.20 -7.93
N TYR A 263 -10.18 2.77 -8.70
CA TYR A 263 -10.07 3.10 -10.11
C TYR A 263 -11.26 2.59 -10.93
N PHE A 264 -11.61 1.31 -10.81
CA PHE A 264 -12.70 0.73 -11.58
C PHE A 264 -14.08 1.27 -11.19
N ASN A 265 -14.31 1.56 -9.91
CA ASN A 265 -15.53 2.26 -9.48
C ASN A 265 -15.63 3.64 -10.13
N GLY A 266 -14.52 4.39 -10.16
CA GLY A 266 -14.43 5.67 -10.84
C GLY A 266 -14.79 5.53 -12.32
N LYS A 267 -14.09 4.64 -13.03
CA LYS A 267 -14.26 4.40 -14.47
C LYS A 267 -15.65 3.91 -14.85
N ALA A 268 -16.19 2.92 -14.13
CA ALA A 268 -17.55 2.41 -14.36
C ALA A 268 -18.64 3.48 -14.14
N ARG A 269 -18.38 4.47 -13.28
CA ARG A 269 -19.28 5.63 -13.10
C ARG A 269 -19.19 6.60 -14.28
N GLU A 270 -18.06 6.72 -14.95
CA GLU A 270 -17.92 7.61 -16.12
C GLU A 270 -18.61 7.02 -17.35
N GLU A 271 -18.37 5.74 -17.62
CA GLU A 271 -18.93 5.07 -18.80
C GLU A 271 -20.46 5.05 -18.79
N GLN A 272 -21.10 4.88 -17.63
CA GLN A 272 -22.56 4.91 -17.54
C GLN A 272 -23.16 6.32 -17.70
N VAL A 273 -22.44 7.37 -17.33
CA VAL A 273 -22.89 8.76 -17.58
C VAL A 273 -22.82 9.06 -19.08
N ASN A 274 -21.78 8.58 -19.76
CA ASN A 274 -21.63 8.77 -21.20
C ASN A 274 -22.72 8.03 -21.99
N ILE A 275 -23.16 6.85 -21.54
CA ILE A 275 -24.26 6.11 -22.16
C ILE A 275 -25.60 6.84 -21.95
N SER A 276 -25.88 7.33 -20.74
CA SER A 276 -27.13 8.07 -20.47
C SER A 276 -27.22 9.38 -21.25
N ASP A 277 -26.09 10.07 -21.45
CA ASP A 277 -26.05 11.33 -22.23
C ASP A 277 -26.21 11.07 -23.73
N GLN A 278 -25.68 9.94 -24.25
CA GLN A 278 -25.90 9.53 -25.64
C GLN A 278 -27.37 9.19 -25.93
N ASP A 279 -28.07 8.50 -25.01
CA ASP A 279 -29.50 8.19 -25.15
C ASP A 279 -30.40 9.44 -25.12
N LEU A 280 -29.95 10.54 -24.49
CA LEU A 280 -30.69 11.82 -24.49
C LEU A 280 -30.49 12.62 -25.79
N THR A 281 -29.37 12.42 -26.50
CA THR A 281 -29.09 13.09 -27.78
C THR A 281 -29.64 12.36 -29.01
N THR A 282 -30.17 11.14 -28.84
CA THR A 282 -30.80 10.34 -29.90
C THR A 282 -32.33 10.35 -29.86
N LEU A 283 -32.92 11.15 -28.96
CA LEU A 283 -34.36 11.41 -28.96
C LEU A 283 -34.71 12.38 -30.11
N PRO A 284 -35.63 12.02 -31.02
CA PRO A 284 -36.07 12.86 -32.13
C PRO A 284 -36.88 14.09 -31.69
#